data_AF-A0A7K9G181-F1
#
_entry.id   AF-A0A7K9G181-F1
#
_cell.length_a   1.000
_cell.length_b   1.000
_cell.length_c   1.000
_cell.angle_alpha   90.00
_cell.angle_beta   90.00
_cell.angle_gamma   90.00
#
_symmetry.space_group_name_H-M   'P 1'
#
loop_
_entity.id
_entity.type
_entity.pdbx_description
1 polymer ?
#
loop_
_entity_poly.entity_id
_entity_poly.type
_entity_poly.pdbx_seq_one_letter_code
_entity_poly.pdbx_strand_id
1 'polypeptide(L)'
;LLIVDLKDCFFTIGLHENDKQRFAFTLPAINHEGPAQRFEWTVLPQGMRNSPTLCQLYVDDALQSIRRNWRKTLIYHYMDDILLAQPAPFLQQQKRELIN
;
A
#
# COMPACT_ATOMS: atom_id res chain seq x y z
N LEU A 1 -20.31 -8.79 4.78
CA LEU A 1 -18.95 -8.30 5.08
C LEU A 1 -18.02 -8.75 3.97
N LEU A 2 -17.07 -7.91 3.60
CA LEU A 2 -15.99 -8.21 2.66
C LEU A 2 -14.72 -7.57 3.21
N ILE A 3 -13.61 -8.30 3.17
CA ILE A 3 -12.29 -7.81 3.57
C ILE A 3 -11.42 -7.85 2.33
N VAL A 4 -10.75 -6.74 2.04
CA VAL A 4 -9.77 -6.62 0.96
C VAL A 4 -8.41 -6.41 1.61
N ASP A 5 -7.50 -7.34 1.35
CA ASP A 5 -6.10 -7.28 1.80
C ASP A 5 -5.30 -6.46 0.77
N LEU A 6 -4.71 -5.36 1.23
CA LEU A 6 -3.82 -4.48 0.48
C LEU A 6 -2.39 -5.02 0.53
N LYS A 7 -2.20 -6.24 0.04
CA LYS A 7 -0.86 -6.84 -0.02
C LYS A 7 0.09 -5.88 -0.70
N ASP A 8 1.15 -5.54 0.03
CA ASP A 8 2.28 -4.78 -0.47
C ASP A 8 1.92 -3.38 -1.02
N CYS A 9 0.92 -2.68 -0.44
CA CYS A 9 0.60 -1.28 -0.77
C CYS A 9 1.86 -0.40 -0.86
N PHE A 10 2.78 -0.57 0.09
CA PHE A 10 4.04 0.17 0.15
C PHE A 10 4.88 0.06 -1.13
N PHE A 11 4.87 -1.10 -1.80
CA PHE A 11 5.65 -1.33 -3.01
C PHE A 11 4.99 -0.80 -4.29
N THR A 12 3.76 -0.29 -4.20
CA THR A 12 3.07 0.36 -5.33
C THR A 12 3.23 1.88 -5.33
N ILE A 13 3.68 2.46 -4.20
CA ILE A 13 3.85 3.90 -4.04
C ILE A 13 5.31 4.28 -4.25
N GLY A 14 5.56 5.10 -5.27
CA GLY A 14 6.90 5.60 -5.59
C GLY A 14 7.48 6.46 -4.47
N LEU A 15 8.78 6.26 -4.19
CA LEU A 15 9.54 7.12 -3.28
C LEU A 15 10.05 8.34 -4.04
N HIS A 16 9.99 9.51 -3.42
CA HIS A 16 10.50 10.74 -4.01
C HIS A 16 12.01 10.64 -4.31
N GLU A 17 12.46 11.10 -5.49
CA GLU A 17 13.84 10.93 -5.98
C GLU A 17 14.90 11.40 -4.98
N ASN A 18 14.68 12.56 -4.35
CA ASN A 18 15.63 13.14 -3.39
C ASN A 18 15.72 12.32 -2.08
N ASP A 19 14.79 11.41 -1.81
CA ASP A 19 14.78 10.58 -0.61
C ASP A 19 15.39 9.19 -0.87
N LYS A 20 15.52 8.73 -2.12
CA LYS A 20 16.07 7.40 -2.45
C LYS A 20 17.46 7.16 -1.87
N GLN A 21 18.34 8.16 -1.97
CA GLN A 21 19.70 8.08 -1.42
C GLN A 21 19.71 8.00 0.11
N ARG A 22 18.74 8.63 0.79
CA ARG A 22 18.64 8.63 2.27
C ARG A 22 18.25 7.27 2.82
N PHE A 23 17.49 6.50 2.05
CA PHE A 23 17.06 5.16 2.41
C PHE A 23 17.93 4.06 1.79
N ALA A 24 19.09 4.41 1.23
CA ALA A 24 20.00 3.42 0.69
C ALA A 24 20.49 2.44 1.76
N PHE A 25 20.66 1.18 1.38
CA PHE A 25 21.17 0.13 2.25
C PHE A 25 22.27 -0.66 1.55
N THR A 26 23.06 -1.37 2.35
CA THR A 26 24.20 -2.14 1.86
C THR A 26 24.01 -3.61 2.21
N LEU A 27 24.12 -4.49 1.22
CA LEU A 27 24.14 -5.94 1.42
C LEU A 27 25.61 -6.42 1.53
N PRO A 28 26.00 -7.06 2.64
CA PRO A 28 27.35 -7.58 2.80
C PRO A 28 27.58 -8.77 1.86
N ALA A 29 28.81 -8.90 1.35
CA ALA A 29 29.23 -10.09 0.61
C ALA A 29 29.36 -11.29 1.55
N ILE A 30 29.05 -12.49 1.05
CA ILE A 30 29.27 -13.75 1.78
C ILE A 30 30.75 -13.83 2.17
N ASN A 31 31.02 -14.10 3.46
CA ASN A 31 32.36 -14.19 4.04
C ASN A 31 33.29 -12.99 3.78
N HIS A 32 32.76 -11.80 3.46
CA HIS A 32 33.56 -10.63 3.05
C HIS A 32 34.46 -10.89 1.81
N GLU A 33 34.10 -11.84 0.95
CA GLU A 33 34.89 -12.22 -0.23
C GLU A 33 34.94 -11.13 -1.32
N GLY A 34 34.17 -10.05 -1.18
CA GLY A 34 34.16 -8.92 -2.09
C GLY A 34 33.56 -7.65 -1.48
N PRO A 35 33.53 -6.54 -2.22
CA PRO A 35 32.92 -5.30 -1.75
C PRO A 35 31.41 -5.47 -1.56
N ALA A 36 30.88 -4.81 -0.54
CA ALA A 36 29.46 -4.82 -0.25
C ALA A 36 28.67 -4.02 -1.32
N GLN A 37 27.49 -4.52 -1.70
CA GLN A 37 26.67 -3.88 -2.74
C GLN A 37 25.69 -2.90 -2.11
N ARG A 38 25.59 -1.69 -2.67
CA ARG A 38 24.67 -0.63 -2.21
C ARG A 38 23.44 -0.56 -3.10
N PHE A 39 22.26 -0.54 -2.49
CA PHE A 39 20.95 -0.47 -3.15
C PHE A 39 20.16 0.74 -2.63
N GLU A 40 19.25 1.24 -3.46
CA GLU A 40 18.36 2.34 -3.12
C GLU A 40 16.91 1.90 -3.31
N TRP A 41 16.03 2.33 -2.41
CA TRP A 41 14.60 2.08 -2.56
C TRP A 41 14.03 2.97 -3.66
N THR A 42 13.22 2.38 -4.54
CA THR A 42 12.45 3.10 -5.56
C THR A 42 11.00 3.37 -5.14
N VAL A 43 10.54 2.65 -4.12
CA VAL A 43 9.18 2.65 -3.57
C VAL A 43 9.25 2.83 -2.05
N LEU A 44 8.12 3.04 -1.38
CA LEU A 44 8.11 3.25 0.06
C LEU A 44 8.73 2.06 0.81
N PRO A 45 9.80 2.27 1.61
CA PRO A 45 10.38 1.19 2.39
C PRO A 45 9.48 0.84 3.57
N GLN A 46 9.37 -0.46 3.86
CA GLN A 46 8.78 -0.94 5.09
C GLN A 46 9.66 -0.54 6.28
N GLY A 47 9.03 -0.15 7.39
CA GLY A 47 9.75 0.33 8.59
C GLY A 47 10.10 1.83 8.58
N MET A 48 9.92 2.56 7.46
CA MET A 48 9.96 4.01 7.52
C MET A 48 8.74 4.55 8.27
N ARG A 49 8.99 5.42 9.26
CA ARG A 49 7.97 5.97 10.17
C ARG A 49 6.76 6.58 9.46
N ASN A 50 6.98 7.22 8.32
CA ASN A 50 5.93 7.92 7.57
C ASN A 50 5.28 7.05 6.48
N SER A 51 5.81 5.85 6.19
CA SER A 51 5.22 4.97 5.19
C SER A 51 3.75 4.66 5.46
N PRO A 52 3.32 4.34 6.70
CA PRO A 52 1.90 4.05 6.97
C PRO A 52 0.98 5.24 6.65
N THR A 53 1.40 6.47 6.99
CA THR A 53 0.61 7.67 6.70
C THR A 53 0.51 7.93 5.20
N LEU A 54 1.59 7.70 4.45
CA LEU A 54 1.59 7.88 3.00
C LEU A 54 0.72 6.83 2.29
N CYS A 55 0.81 5.56 2.67
CA CYS A 55 -0.10 4.52 2.13
C CYS A 55 -1.56 4.85 2.50
N GLN A 56 -1.84 5.29 3.73
CA GLN A 56 -3.19 5.70 4.12
C GLN A 56 -3.77 6.81 3.24
N LEU A 57 -2.99 7.85 2.94
CA LEU A 57 -3.42 8.94 2.06
C LEU A 57 -3.66 8.45 0.62
N TYR A 58 -2.76 7.61 0.10
CA TYR A 58 -2.89 7.06 -1.24
C TYR A 58 -4.13 6.17 -1.39
N VAL A 59 -4.36 5.28 -0.41
CA VAL A 59 -5.54 4.41 -0.39
C VAL A 59 -6.82 5.22 -0.21
N ASP A 60 -6.83 6.26 0.63
CA ASP A 60 -8.02 7.09 0.81
C ASP A 60 -8.40 7.83 -0.48
N ASP A 61 -7.41 8.32 -1.24
CA ASP A 61 -7.63 8.91 -2.56
C ASP A 61 -8.22 7.89 -3.55
N ALA A 62 -7.63 6.70 -3.65
CA ALA A 62 -8.12 5.62 -4.50
C ALA A 62 -9.57 5.20 -4.16
N LEU A 63 -9.94 5.22 -2.86
CA LEU A 63 -11.27 4.86 -2.39
C LEU A 63 -12.32 5.96 -2.59
N GLN A 64 -11.95 7.19 -2.98
CA GLN A 64 -12.91 8.29 -3.11
C GLN A 64 -14.07 7.98 -4.07
N SER A 65 -13.77 7.35 -5.21
CA SER A 65 -14.77 6.97 -6.21
C SER A 65 -15.77 5.94 -5.65
N ILE A 66 -15.25 4.91 -4.96
CA ILE A 66 -16.05 3.85 -4.33
C ILE A 66 -16.92 4.44 -3.22
N ARG A 67 -16.37 5.31 -2.37
CA ARG A 67 -17.15 6.00 -1.31
C ARG A 67 -18.31 6.82 -1.88
N ARG A 68 -18.11 7.49 -3.03
CA ARG A 68 -19.16 8.27 -3.70
C ARG A 68 -20.26 7.38 -4.30
N ASN A 69 -19.88 6.25 -4.90
CA ASN A 69 -20.80 5.35 -5.58
C ASN A 69 -21.55 4.43 -4.61
N TRP A 70 -20.90 3.97 -3.54
CA TRP A 70 -21.43 2.96 -2.62
C TRP A 70 -21.89 3.58 -1.30
N ARG A 71 -22.87 4.49 -1.37
CA ARG A 71 -23.33 5.31 -0.22
C ARG A 71 -23.90 4.52 0.97
N LYS A 72 -24.28 3.26 0.77
CA LYS A 72 -24.83 2.38 1.83
C LYS A 72 -23.77 1.44 2.42
N THR A 73 -22.51 1.60 2.01
CA THR A 73 -21.40 0.74 2.42
C THR A 73 -20.50 1.49 3.38
N LEU A 74 -20.31 0.94 4.57
CA LEU A 74 -19.26 1.33 5.49
C LEU A 74 -17.93 0.83 4.91
N ILE A 75 -16.98 1.75 4.71
CA ILE A 75 -15.63 1.46 4.21
C ILE A 75 -14.65 1.94 5.26
N TYR A 76 -13.98 1.00 5.91
CA TYR A 76 -12.98 1.25 6.95
C TYR A 76 -11.63 0.72 6.49
N HIS A 77 -10.62 1.59 6.46
CA HIS A 77 -9.25 1.24 6.12
C HIS A 77 -8.44 1.17 7.41
N TYR A 78 -7.78 0.03 7.64
CA TYR A 78 -6.94 -0.22 8.79
C TYR A 78 -5.68 -0.95 8.36
N MET A 79 -4.54 -0.25 8.43
CA MET A 79 -3.23 -0.80 8.06
C MET A 79 -3.25 -1.40 6.65
N ASP A 80 -3.15 -2.72 6.53
CA ASP A 80 -3.13 -3.42 5.25
C ASP A 80 -4.51 -4.01 4.88
N ASP A 81 -5.57 -3.69 5.61
CA ASP A 81 -6.92 -4.22 5.39
C ASP A 81 -7.94 -3.11 5.11
N ILE A 82 -8.81 -3.35 4.13
CA ILE A 82 -10.03 -2.58 3.92
C ILE A 82 -11.23 -3.46 4.25
N LEU A 83 -11.98 -3.08 5.29
CA LEU A 83 -13.25 -3.67 5.65
C LEU A 83 -14.40 -2.95 4.95
N LEU A 84 -15.20 -3.70 4.18
CA LEU A 84 -16.43 -3.23 3.56
C LEU A 84 -17.65 -3.94 4.17
N ALA A 85 -18.59 -3.15 4.67
CA ALA A 85 -19.83 -3.65 5.27
C ALA A 85 -21.05 -2.91 4.71
N GLN A 86 -22.04 -3.64 4.22
CA GLN A 86 -23.31 -3.08 3.77
C GLN A 86 -24.46 -4.04 4.14
N PRO A 87 -25.73 -3.57 4.20
CA PRO A 87 -26.87 -4.41 4.60
C PRO A 87 -27.17 -5.57 3.65
N ALA A 88 -26.89 -5.40 2.36
CA ALA A 88 -27.14 -6.41 1.32
C ALA A 88 -25.87 -7.16 0.92
N PRO A 89 -25.95 -8.39 0.38
CA PRO A 89 -24.79 -9.07 -0.17
C PRO A 89 -24.10 -8.26 -1.29
N PHE A 90 -22.77 -8.33 -1.37
CA PHE A 90 -22.01 -7.68 -2.45
C PHE A 90 -22.25 -8.36 -3.79
N LEU A 91 -22.62 -7.55 -4.79
CA LEU A 91 -22.83 -8.01 -6.16
C LEU A 91 -21.49 -8.31 -6.84
N GLN A 92 -21.50 -9.19 -7.85
CA GLN A 92 -20.29 -9.51 -8.60
C GLN A 92 -19.70 -8.30 -9.34
N GLN A 93 -20.55 -7.37 -9.78
CA GLN A 93 -20.09 -6.11 -10.37
C GLN A 93 -19.32 -5.26 -9.36
N GLN A 94 -19.82 -5.13 -8.13
CA GLN A 94 -19.14 -4.39 -7.06
C GLN A 94 -17.76 -5.00 -6.77
N LYS A 95 -17.65 -6.33 -6.75
CA LYS A 95 -16.37 -7.00 -6.55
C LYS A 95 -15.38 -6.74 -7.67
N ARG A 96 -15.84 -6.61 -8.92
CA ARG A 96 -14.99 -6.26 -10.07
C ARG A 96 -14.50 -4.82 -10.00
N GLU A 97 -15.35 -3.90 -9.56
CA GLU A 97 -14.97 -2.48 -9.34
C GLU A 97 -13.88 -2.29 -8.28
N LEU A 98 -13.71 -3.24 -7.35
CA LEU A 98 -12.64 -3.19 -6.33
C LEU A 98 -11.27 -3.65 -6.84
N ILE A 99 -11.22 -4.35 -7.98
CA ILE A 99 -10.00 -4.99 -8.51
C ILE A 99 -9.42 -4.21 -9.69
N ASN A 100 -10.20 -3.32 -10.30
CA ASN A 100 -9.82 -2.48 -11.43
C ASN A 100 -9.36 -1.10 -10.97
#